data_AF-A0A918ESN3-F1
#
_entry.id   AF-A0A918ESN3-F1
#
_cell.length_a   1.000
_cell.length_b   1.000
_cell.length_c   1.000
_cell.angle_alpha   90.00
_cell.angle_beta   90.00
_cell.angle_gamma   90.00
#
_symmetry.space_group_name_H-M   'P 1'
#
loop_
_entity.id
_entity.type
_entity.pdbx_description
1 polymer ?
#
loop_
_entity_poly.entity_id
_entity_poly.type
_entity_poly.pdbx_seq_one_letter_code
_entity_poly.pdbx_strand_id
1 'polypeptide(L)'
;MTQSSRLPGWTRGHVLAHLARNADALVNVLEGRPMYVSGEARDADIERDAPRPLDVQLADVRESAERLRAAGAVPADWSRTVELRNGVTDRAERVPFRRWVEVELHHVDLGIGYELEDLPADFTEREIAFLADRFAGHPDVPPTELSAADGRTWTTGGGAAGDPVGVAGTAADLLGWLAGRRDGSALTVKGGALPSLPPL
;
A
#
# COMPACT_ATOMS: atom_id res chain seq x y z
N MET A 1 21.01 7.21 -6.88
CA MET A 1 20.60 5.79 -6.91
C MET A 1 19.79 5.50 -8.18
N THR A 2 20.37 4.86 -9.20
CA THR A 2 19.75 4.76 -10.55
C THR A 2 19.30 3.37 -10.96
N GLN A 3 19.58 2.34 -10.16
CA GLN A 3 19.10 0.98 -10.43
C GLN A 3 17.58 0.92 -10.35
N SER A 4 16.96 0.17 -11.26
CA SER A 4 15.51 -0.06 -11.27
C SER A 4 15.03 -0.71 -9.98
N SER A 5 13.87 -0.27 -9.52
CA SER A 5 13.06 -0.98 -8.52
C SER A 5 12.18 -2.02 -9.22
N ARG A 6 11.30 -2.69 -8.47
CA ARG A 6 10.26 -3.56 -9.04
C ARG A 6 9.06 -2.79 -9.59
N LEU A 7 8.90 -1.52 -9.21
CA LEU A 7 7.85 -0.67 -9.74
C LEU A 7 8.22 -0.21 -11.16
N PRO A 8 7.34 -0.39 -12.16
CA PRO A 8 7.59 0.03 -13.53
C PRO A 8 7.96 1.51 -13.61
N GLY A 9 9.06 1.82 -14.30
CA GLY A 9 9.55 3.20 -14.50
C GLY A 9 10.25 3.83 -13.29
N TRP A 10 10.25 3.19 -12.12
CA TRP A 10 10.84 3.76 -10.90
C TRP A 10 12.21 3.15 -10.61
N THR A 11 13.20 4.01 -10.35
CA THR A 11 14.46 3.58 -9.72
C THR A 11 14.26 3.40 -8.21
N ARG A 12 15.19 2.72 -7.54
CA ARG A 12 15.24 2.67 -6.07
C ARG A 12 15.28 4.07 -5.44
N GLY A 13 15.89 5.04 -6.12
CA GLY A 13 15.85 6.45 -5.71
C GLY A 13 14.44 7.04 -5.69
N HIS A 14 13.59 6.70 -6.67
CA HIS A 14 12.19 7.15 -6.70
C HIS A 14 11.41 6.56 -5.53
N VAL A 15 11.61 5.28 -5.22
CA VAL A 15 10.96 4.62 -4.07
C VAL A 15 11.34 5.31 -2.75
N LEU A 16 12.63 5.59 -2.53
CA LEU A 16 13.09 6.27 -1.31
C LEU A 16 12.58 7.72 -1.22
N ALA A 17 12.61 8.46 -2.33
CA ALA A 17 12.06 9.81 -2.40
C ALA A 17 10.55 9.82 -2.09
N HIS A 18 9.79 8.90 -2.68
CA HIS A 18 8.36 8.72 -2.39
C HIS A 18 8.12 8.41 -0.92
N LEU A 19 8.88 7.49 -0.30
CA LEU A 19 8.73 7.18 1.11
C LEU A 19 8.95 8.39 2.01
N ALA A 20 9.92 9.27 1.68
CA ALA A 20 10.14 10.50 2.43
C ALA A 20 8.98 11.50 2.23
N ARG A 21 8.58 11.77 0.99
CA ARG A 21 7.49 12.70 0.67
C ARG A 21 6.12 12.22 1.16
N ASN A 22 5.87 10.91 1.20
CA ASN A 22 4.68 10.33 1.82
C ASN A 22 4.64 10.61 3.34
N ALA A 23 5.77 10.55 4.05
CA ALA A 23 5.79 10.89 5.47
C ALA A 23 5.50 12.37 5.70
N ASP A 24 6.11 13.26 4.92
CA ASP A 24 5.81 14.71 4.99
C ASP A 24 4.34 15.00 4.66
N ALA A 25 3.77 14.28 3.69
CA ALA A 25 2.37 14.39 3.33
C ALA A 25 1.43 13.92 4.46
N LEU A 26 1.79 12.86 5.18
CA LEU A 26 1.02 12.40 6.35
C LEU A 26 1.14 13.36 7.54
N VAL A 27 2.25 14.09 7.69
CA VAL A 27 2.34 15.22 8.64
C VAL A 27 1.28 16.27 8.31
N ASN A 28 1.16 16.65 7.03
CA ASN A 28 0.12 17.61 6.60
C ASN A 28 -1.28 17.12 6.98
N VAL A 29 -1.59 15.84 6.74
CA VAL A 29 -2.88 15.23 7.09
C VAL A 29 -3.17 15.31 8.59
N LEU A 30 -2.17 14.99 9.43
CA LEU A 30 -2.32 15.06 10.89
C LEU A 30 -2.50 16.50 11.39
N GLU A 31 -1.96 17.48 10.68
CA GLU A 31 -2.12 18.91 10.97
C GLU A 31 -3.35 19.56 10.31
N GLY A 32 -4.17 18.79 9.60
CA GLY A 32 -5.38 19.29 8.94
C GLY A 32 -5.13 20.09 7.67
N ARG A 33 -3.97 19.90 7.03
CA ARG A 33 -3.58 20.47 5.74
C ARG A 33 -3.79 19.44 4.62
N PRO A 34 -3.97 19.87 3.35
CA PRO A 34 -4.03 18.94 2.23
C PRO A 34 -2.81 18.01 2.20
N MET A 35 -3.03 16.71 1.93
CA MET A 35 -1.96 15.71 1.91
C MET A 35 -0.84 16.12 0.94
N TYR A 36 -1.21 16.55 -0.26
CA TYR A 36 -0.32 17.15 -1.25
C TYR A 36 -0.94 18.46 -1.75
N VAL A 37 -0.09 19.39 -2.23
CA VAL A 37 -0.56 20.61 -2.90
C VAL A 37 -1.31 20.28 -4.19
N SER A 38 -0.77 19.35 -4.98
CA SER A 38 -1.43 18.73 -6.13
C SER A 38 -0.76 17.40 -6.47
N GLY A 39 -1.33 16.64 -7.41
CA GLY A 39 -0.69 15.43 -7.93
C GLY A 39 0.61 15.74 -8.66
N GLU A 40 0.64 16.81 -9.45
CA GLU A 40 1.80 17.26 -10.19
C GLU A 40 2.93 17.72 -9.27
N ALA A 41 2.60 18.41 -8.17
CA ALA A 41 3.60 18.82 -7.18
C ALA A 41 4.24 17.61 -6.50
N ARG A 42 3.44 16.61 -6.14
CA ARG A 42 3.94 15.34 -5.60
C ARG A 42 4.90 14.66 -6.57
N ASP A 43 4.49 14.51 -7.82
CA ASP A 43 5.27 13.79 -8.81
C ASP A 43 6.57 14.54 -9.13
N ALA A 44 6.51 15.88 -9.23
CA ALA A 44 7.70 16.71 -9.41
C ALA A 44 8.68 16.63 -8.21
N ASP A 45 8.17 16.56 -6.97
CA ASP A 45 9.00 16.36 -5.80
C ASP A 45 9.74 15.02 -5.83
N ILE A 46 9.05 13.94 -6.23
CA ILE A 46 9.66 12.60 -6.35
C ILE A 46 10.73 12.60 -7.45
N GLU A 47 10.44 13.12 -8.64
CA GLU A 47 11.37 13.17 -9.77
C GLU A 47 12.62 13.99 -9.44
N ARG A 48 12.45 15.15 -8.79
CA ARG A 48 13.56 16.00 -8.34
C ARG A 48 14.46 15.27 -7.35
N ASP A 49 13.88 14.49 -6.44
CA ASP A 49 14.60 13.92 -5.29
C ASP A 49 15.14 12.52 -5.56
N ALA A 50 14.58 11.77 -6.51
CA ALA A 50 15.02 10.45 -6.91
C ALA A 50 16.54 10.31 -7.24
N PRO A 51 17.20 11.25 -7.96
CA PRO A 51 18.60 11.11 -8.33
C PRO A 51 19.59 11.35 -7.19
N ARG A 52 19.14 11.76 -5.99
CA ARG A 52 20.02 12.10 -4.87
C ARG A 52 20.97 10.95 -4.47
N PRO A 53 22.14 11.27 -3.90
CA PRO A 53 23.04 10.29 -3.29
C PRO A 53 22.36 9.46 -2.20
N LEU A 54 22.81 8.22 -2.00
CA LEU A 54 22.17 7.27 -1.07
C LEU A 54 22.18 7.78 0.37
N ASP A 55 23.28 8.34 0.83
CA ASP A 55 23.41 8.92 2.17
C ASP A 55 22.38 10.03 2.40
N VAL A 56 22.15 10.89 1.39
CA VAL A 56 21.11 11.92 1.42
C VAL A 56 19.70 11.31 1.44
N GLN A 57 19.44 10.29 0.62
CA GLN A 57 18.15 9.59 0.63
C GLN A 57 17.85 8.96 2.01
N LEU A 58 18.84 8.28 2.60
CA LEU A 58 18.70 7.65 3.91
C LEU A 58 18.48 8.67 5.03
N ALA A 59 19.15 9.83 4.95
CA ALA A 59 18.90 10.93 5.88
C ALA A 59 17.45 11.45 5.73
N ASP A 60 16.99 11.72 4.50
CA ASP A 60 15.65 12.26 4.25
C ASP A 60 14.54 11.29 4.72
N VAL A 61 14.68 9.98 4.48
CA VAL A 61 13.75 8.96 4.98
C VAL A 61 13.68 8.95 6.51
N ARG A 62 14.83 9.04 7.20
CA ARG A 62 14.87 9.06 8.67
C ARG A 62 14.27 10.33 9.23
N GLU A 63 14.65 11.48 8.70
CA GLU A 63 14.18 12.77 9.18
C GLU A 63 12.67 12.97 8.96
N SER A 64 12.17 12.61 7.78
CA SER A 64 10.73 12.66 7.49
C SER A 64 9.92 11.70 8.38
N ALA A 65 10.45 10.51 8.66
CA ALA A 65 9.85 9.59 9.63
C ALA A 65 9.81 10.19 11.05
N GLU A 66 10.87 10.87 11.50
CA GLU A 66 10.89 11.56 12.79
C GLU A 66 9.90 12.73 12.84
N ARG A 67 9.75 13.50 11.75
CA ARG A 67 8.72 14.54 11.65
C ARG A 67 7.31 13.96 11.77
N LEU A 68 7.02 12.86 11.08
CA LEU A 68 5.74 12.16 11.19
C LEU A 68 5.49 11.62 12.61
N ARG A 69 6.50 11.02 13.23
CA ARG A 69 6.43 10.55 14.61
C ARG A 69 6.14 11.68 15.59
N ALA A 70 6.79 12.83 15.41
CA ALA A 70 6.56 14.01 16.23
C ALA A 70 5.14 14.57 16.06
N ALA A 71 4.65 14.68 14.81
CA ALA A 71 3.28 15.11 14.52
C ALA A 71 2.23 14.18 15.15
N GLY A 72 2.46 12.86 15.10
CA GLY A 72 1.60 11.87 15.75
C GLY A 72 1.73 11.80 17.28
N ALA A 73 2.71 12.46 17.88
CA ALA A 73 2.82 12.55 19.34
C ALA A 73 2.05 13.75 19.93
N VAL A 74 1.62 14.69 19.08
CA VAL A 74 0.81 15.84 19.50
C VAL A 74 -0.59 15.36 19.92
N PRO A 75 -1.08 15.72 21.12
CA PRO A 75 -2.44 15.38 21.53
C PRO A 75 -3.48 15.92 20.53
N ALA A 76 -4.31 15.02 20.00
CA ALA A 76 -5.36 15.33 19.04
C ALA A 76 -6.52 14.33 19.17
N ASP A 77 -7.67 14.66 18.59
CA ASP A 77 -8.76 13.70 18.39
C ASP A 77 -8.39 12.73 17.26
N TRP A 78 -8.10 11.48 17.61
CA TRP A 78 -7.76 10.42 16.66
C TRP A 78 -8.98 9.82 15.94
N SER A 79 -10.19 10.10 16.43
CA SER A 79 -11.44 9.65 15.80
C SER A 79 -11.89 10.54 14.64
N ARG A 80 -11.33 11.75 14.53
CA ARG A 80 -11.68 12.73 13.51
C ARG A 80 -11.44 12.19 12.09
N THR A 81 -12.29 12.62 11.17
CA THR A 81 -12.08 12.38 9.74
C THR A 81 -10.89 13.18 9.24
N VAL A 82 -10.08 12.55 8.40
CA VAL A 82 -8.98 13.13 7.64
C VAL A 82 -9.20 12.90 6.16
N GLU A 83 -8.67 13.80 5.33
CA GLU A 83 -8.63 13.63 3.88
C GLU A 83 -7.22 13.18 3.45
N LEU A 84 -7.16 12.13 2.65
CA LEU A 84 -5.96 11.61 2.01
C LEU A 84 -5.92 12.09 0.55
N ARG A 85 -5.22 11.37 -0.32
CA ARG A 85 -5.16 11.68 -1.75
C ARG A 85 -6.51 11.41 -2.45
N ASN A 86 -6.80 12.18 -3.51
CA ASN A 86 -7.94 11.98 -4.41
C ASN A 86 -9.33 12.02 -3.72
N GLY A 87 -9.48 12.79 -2.64
CA GLY A 87 -10.74 12.91 -1.91
C GLY A 87 -11.11 11.67 -1.08
N VAL A 88 -10.19 10.70 -0.95
CA VAL A 88 -10.37 9.55 -0.05
C VAL A 88 -10.34 10.08 1.38
N THR A 89 -11.37 9.78 2.16
CA THR A 89 -11.40 10.11 3.59
C THR A 89 -11.16 8.88 4.44
N ASP A 90 -10.57 9.08 5.62
CA ASP A 90 -10.29 8.03 6.59
C ASP A 90 -10.40 8.60 8.02
N ARG A 91 -10.28 7.76 9.05
CA ARG A 91 -10.10 8.23 10.44
C ARG A 91 -8.62 8.45 10.71
N ALA A 92 -8.29 9.49 11.49
CA ALA A 92 -6.89 9.80 11.82
C ALA A 92 -6.16 8.60 12.45
N GLU A 93 -6.84 7.80 13.30
CA GLU A 93 -6.30 6.58 13.91
C GLU A 93 -5.84 5.50 12.91
N ARG A 94 -6.24 5.60 11.64
CA ARG A 94 -5.85 4.66 10.57
C ARG A 94 -4.60 5.11 9.81
N VAL A 95 -4.16 6.36 9.95
CA VAL A 95 -2.94 6.90 9.32
C VAL A 95 -1.68 6.10 9.66
N PRO A 96 -1.43 5.67 10.91
CA PRO A 96 -0.27 4.82 11.22
C PRO A 96 -0.25 3.51 10.43
N PHE A 97 -1.41 2.89 10.24
CA PHE A 97 -1.51 1.67 9.43
C PHE A 97 -1.25 1.96 7.95
N ARG A 98 -1.80 3.06 7.41
CA ARG A 98 -1.49 3.51 6.04
C ARG A 98 0.02 3.70 5.83
N ARG A 99 0.70 4.30 6.81
CA ARG A 99 2.16 4.47 6.75
C ARG A 99 2.90 3.13 6.81
N TRP A 100 2.42 2.18 7.61
CA TRP A 100 3.03 0.86 7.70
C TRP A 100 2.97 0.13 6.35
N VAL A 101 1.83 0.20 5.66
CA VAL A 101 1.65 -0.36 4.30
C VAL A 101 2.67 0.21 3.32
N GLU A 102 2.84 1.53 3.31
CA GLU A 102 3.82 2.20 2.44
C GLU A 102 5.23 1.68 2.70
N VAL A 103 5.64 1.55 3.97
CA VAL A 103 6.99 1.11 4.32
C VAL A 103 7.24 -0.35 3.91
N GLU A 104 6.33 -1.26 4.28
CA GLU A 104 6.54 -2.70 4.06
C GLU A 104 6.45 -3.07 2.58
N LEU A 105 5.42 -2.63 1.87
CA LEU A 105 5.26 -2.96 0.45
C LEU A 105 6.35 -2.30 -0.40
N HIS A 106 6.77 -1.07 -0.08
CA HIS A 106 7.86 -0.44 -0.81
C HIS A 106 9.24 -0.98 -0.44
N HIS A 107 9.41 -1.61 0.72
CA HIS A 107 10.63 -2.37 1.00
C HIS A 107 10.75 -3.57 0.05
N VAL A 108 9.64 -4.28 -0.20
CA VAL A 108 9.59 -5.32 -1.24
C VAL A 108 9.88 -4.72 -2.61
N ASP A 109 9.31 -3.56 -2.91
CA ASP A 109 9.47 -2.91 -4.22
C ASP A 109 10.91 -2.45 -4.50
N LEU A 110 11.74 -2.22 -3.48
CA LEU A 110 13.17 -1.91 -3.68
C LEU A 110 13.91 -3.06 -4.40
N GLY A 111 13.43 -4.30 -4.30
CA GLY A 111 14.01 -5.45 -4.98
C GLY A 111 15.46 -5.71 -4.54
N ILE A 112 15.72 -5.62 -3.23
CA ILE A 112 17.05 -5.78 -2.61
C ILE A 112 17.17 -7.06 -1.75
N GLY A 113 16.26 -8.02 -1.95
CA GLY A 113 16.24 -9.29 -1.23
C GLY A 113 15.29 -9.36 -0.04
N TYR A 114 14.40 -8.36 0.13
CA TYR A 114 13.24 -8.42 1.01
C TYR A 114 12.00 -8.73 0.16
N GLU A 115 11.28 -9.79 0.51
CA GLU A 115 10.19 -10.37 -0.26
C GLU A 115 8.86 -10.34 0.51
N LEU A 116 7.75 -10.68 -0.16
CA LEU A 116 6.44 -10.77 0.48
C LEU A 116 6.40 -11.83 1.59
N GLU A 117 7.24 -12.86 1.48
CA GLU A 117 7.43 -13.91 2.48
C GLU A 117 8.13 -13.40 3.76
N ASP A 118 8.86 -12.30 3.68
CA ASP A 118 9.59 -11.71 4.82
C ASP A 118 8.70 -10.77 5.65
N LEU A 119 7.50 -10.45 5.15
CA LEU A 119 6.57 -9.55 5.82
C LEU A 119 6.09 -10.13 7.17
N PRO A 120 5.96 -9.30 8.22
CA PRO A 120 5.41 -9.74 9.49
C PRO A 120 4.01 -10.34 9.32
N ALA A 121 3.74 -11.48 9.97
CA ALA A 121 2.46 -12.19 9.84
C ALA A 121 1.25 -11.30 10.15
N ASP A 122 1.32 -10.50 11.21
CA ASP A 122 0.28 -9.56 11.63
C ASP A 122 0.04 -8.46 10.59
N PHE A 123 1.11 -7.98 9.93
CA PHE A 123 0.99 -7.02 8.84
C PHE A 123 0.26 -7.64 7.66
N THR A 124 0.74 -8.80 7.21
CA THR A 124 0.22 -9.51 6.04
C THR A 124 -1.26 -9.80 6.20
N GLU A 125 -1.70 -10.30 7.35
CA GLU A 125 -3.11 -10.54 7.64
C GLU A 125 -3.94 -9.25 7.55
N ARG A 126 -3.47 -8.20 8.22
CA ARG A 126 -4.20 -6.95 8.30
C ARG A 126 -4.29 -6.27 6.93
N GLU A 127 -3.26 -6.37 6.12
CA GLU A 127 -3.24 -5.79 4.77
C GLU A 127 -4.09 -6.60 3.78
N ILE A 128 -4.11 -7.94 3.88
CA ILE A 128 -5.07 -8.75 3.11
C ILE A 128 -6.51 -8.33 3.45
N ALA A 129 -6.83 -8.20 4.74
CA ALA A 129 -8.17 -7.76 5.16
C ALA A 129 -8.50 -6.36 4.64
N PHE A 130 -7.54 -5.43 4.69
CA PHE A 130 -7.70 -4.07 4.18
C PHE A 130 -7.95 -4.03 2.67
N LEU A 131 -7.18 -4.79 1.88
CA LEU A 131 -7.33 -4.83 0.42
C LEU A 131 -8.60 -5.60 0.01
N ALA A 132 -8.98 -6.66 0.72
CA ALA A 132 -10.23 -7.36 0.50
C ALA A 132 -11.44 -6.43 0.73
N ASP A 133 -11.43 -5.63 1.80
CA ASP A 133 -12.46 -4.62 2.07
C ASP A 133 -12.47 -3.51 1.00
N ARG A 134 -11.29 -3.06 0.56
CA ARG A 134 -11.16 -2.04 -0.50
C ARG A 134 -11.87 -2.43 -1.80
N PHE A 135 -11.82 -3.70 -2.18
CA PHE A 135 -12.47 -4.20 -3.40
C PHE A 135 -13.88 -4.76 -3.16
N ALA A 136 -14.38 -4.76 -1.91
CA ALA A 136 -15.72 -5.23 -1.62
C ALA A 136 -16.78 -4.39 -2.36
N GLY A 137 -17.72 -5.07 -3.03
CA GLY A 137 -18.75 -4.43 -3.85
C GLY A 137 -18.24 -3.75 -5.13
N HIS A 138 -16.95 -3.90 -5.50
CA HIS A 138 -16.43 -3.27 -6.70
C HIS A 138 -17.18 -3.75 -7.96
N PRO A 139 -17.68 -2.84 -8.81
CA PRO A 139 -18.59 -3.17 -9.92
C PRO A 139 -17.97 -4.10 -10.98
N ASP A 140 -16.64 -4.13 -11.05
CA ASP A 140 -15.90 -4.95 -12.00
C ASP A 140 -15.31 -6.24 -11.41
N VAL A 141 -15.51 -6.50 -10.10
CA VAL A 141 -14.96 -7.69 -9.43
C VAL A 141 -16.12 -8.62 -9.03
N PRO A 142 -16.14 -9.88 -9.49
CA PRO A 142 -17.18 -10.85 -9.10
C PRO A 142 -17.06 -11.21 -7.61
N PRO A 143 -18.09 -11.81 -7.00
CA PRO A 143 -17.99 -12.31 -5.63
C PRO A 143 -16.78 -13.25 -5.52
N THR A 144 -15.84 -12.92 -4.65
CA THR A 144 -14.58 -13.65 -4.54
C THR A 144 -14.31 -14.04 -3.09
N GLU A 145 -14.11 -15.34 -2.85
CA GLU A 145 -13.70 -15.88 -1.56
C GLU A 145 -12.19 -16.15 -1.58
N LEU A 146 -11.47 -15.61 -0.61
CA LEU A 146 -10.04 -15.80 -0.44
C LEU A 146 -9.80 -16.80 0.70
N SER A 147 -8.87 -17.73 0.51
CA SER A 147 -8.52 -18.72 1.54
C SER A 147 -7.01 -18.90 1.65
N ALA A 148 -6.45 -18.54 2.81
CA ALA A 148 -5.06 -18.83 3.13
C ALA A 148 -4.89 -20.29 3.55
N ALA A 149 -3.69 -20.84 3.33
CA ALA A 149 -3.35 -22.21 3.69
C ALA A 149 -3.48 -22.53 5.20
N ASP A 150 -3.47 -21.50 6.06
CA ASP A 150 -3.69 -21.63 7.51
C ASP A 150 -5.17 -21.61 7.93
N GLY A 151 -6.09 -21.58 6.96
CA GLY A 151 -7.54 -21.66 7.20
C GLY A 151 -8.24 -20.31 7.38
N ARG A 152 -7.50 -19.18 7.37
CA ARG A 152 -8.13 -17.85 7.34
C ARG A 152 -8.81 -17.61 6.00
N THR A 153 -9.97 -16.94 6.05
CA THR A 153 -10.75 -16.60 4.86
C THR A 153 -11.18 -15.14 4.86
N TRP A 154 -11.35 -14.59 3.66
CA TRP A 154 -11.85 -13.24 3.42
C TRP A 154 -12.80 -13.26 2.24
N THR A 155 -13.63 -12.23 2.11
CA THR A 155 -14.50 -12.03 0.95
C THR A 155 -14.24 -10.67 0.34
N THR A 156 -14.30 -10.58 -0.98
CA THR A 156 -14.14 -9.32 -1.71
C THR A 156 -14.95 -9.34 -3.01
N GLY A 157 -14.96 -8.21 -3.73
CA GLY A 157 -15.76 -8.05 -4.94
C GLY A 157 -17.26 -8.15 -4.67
N GLY A 158 -17.99 -8.64 -5.66
CA GLY A 158 -19.44 -8.86 -5.59
C GLY A 158 -20.28 -7.72 -6.17
N GLY A 159 -19.64 -6.71 -6.78
CA GLY A 159 -20.35 -5.70 -7.57
C GLY A 159 -20.60 -6.15 -9.00
N ALA A 160 -19.74 -7.01 -9.56
CA ALA A 160 -19.96 -7.62 -10.87
C ALA A 160 -20.90 -8.82 -10.78
N ALA A 161 -21.73 -9.01 -11.81
CA ALA A 161 -22.51 -10.23 -11.95
C ALA A 161 -21.59 -11.43 -12.24
N GLY A 162 -21.88 -12.57 -11.63
CA GLY A 162 -21.14 -13.81 -11.84
C GLY A 162 -21.29 -14.79 -10.69
N ASP A 163 -20.94 -16.04 -10.93
CA ASP A 163 -20.85 -17.05 -9.87
C ASP A 163 -19.64 -16.76 -8.96
N PRO A 164 -19.69 -17.13 -7.67
CA PRO A 164 -18.57 -16.94 -6.77
C PRO A 164 -17.29 -17.64 -7.22
N VAL A 165 -16.16 -16.92 -7.17
CA VAL A 165 -14.83 -17.44 -7.46
C VAL A 165 -14.06 -17.66 -6.17
N GLY A 166 -13.54 -18.87 -5.96
CA GLY A 166 -12.66 -19.20 -4.84
C GLY A 166 -11.19 -19.04 -5.23
N VAL A 167 -10.41 -18.32 -4.45
CA VAL A 167 -8.98 -18.07 -4.66
C VAL A 167 -8.20 -18.50 -3.41
N ALA A 168 -7.29 -19.45 -3.55
CA ALA A 168 -6.54 -20.02 -2.43
C ALA A 168 -5.03 -20.01 -2.67
N GLY A 169 -4.24 -19.81 -1.62
CA GLY A 169 -2.79 -19.78 -1.69
C GLY A 169 -2.10 -19.50 -0.35
N THR A 170 -0.81 -19.22 -0.39
CA THR A 170 -0.11 -18.68 0.79
C THR A 170 -0.55 -17.25 1.06
N ALA A 171 -0.35 -16.75 2.29
CA ALA A 171 -0.65 -15.37 2.62
C ALA A 171 0.16 -14.38 1.74
N ALA A 172 1.42 -14.71 1.44
CA ALA A 172 2.26 -13.92 0.55
C ALA A 172 1.72 -13.87 -0.89
N ASP A 173 1.23 -15.00 -1.43
CA ASP A 173 0.64 -15.03 -2.77
C ASP A 173 -0.68 -14.25 -2.85
N LEU A 174 -1.54 -14.40 -1.85
CA LEU A 174 -2.81 -13.67 -1.77
C LEU A 174 -2.57 -12.17 -1.65
N LEU A 175 -1.69 -11.75 -0.73
CA LEU A 175 -1.30 -10.35 -0.59
C LEU A 175 -0.65 -9.83 -1.87
N GLY A 176 0.25 -10.60 -2.48
CA GLY A 176 0.92 -10.23 -3.71
C GLY A 176 -0.06 -9.95 -4.84
N TRP A 177 -1.07 -10.79 -5.02
CA TRP A 177 -2.12 -10.57 -6.02
C TRP A 177 -3.01 -9.38 -5.68
N LEU A 178 -3.52 -9.29 -4.44
CA LEU A 178 -4.34 -8.15 -3.98
C LEU A 178 -3.62 -6.81 -4.12
N ALA A 179 -2.31 -6.79 -3.87
CA ALA A 179 -1.47 -5.62 -3.92
C ALA A 179 -0.92 -5.31 -5.32
N GLY A 180 -1.27 -6.09 -6.35
CA GLY A 180 -0.80 -5.93 -7.73
C GLY A 180 0.71 -6.21 -7.92
N ARG A 181 1.32 -6.97 -7.00
CA ARG A 181 2.75 -7.31 -6.98
C ARG A 181 3.05 -8.74 -7.45
N ARG A 182 2.01 -9.56 -7.62
CA ARG A 182 2.04 -10.87 -8.29
C ARG A 182 0.87 -10.98 -9.26
N ASP A 183 1.05 -11.73 -10.33
CA ASP A 183 0.00 -12.01 -11.31
C ASP A 183 -1.02 -13.05 -10.84
N GLY A 184 -0.79 -13.66 -9.67
CA GLY A 184 -1.64 -14.70 -9.10
C GLY A 184 -1.46 -16.08 -9.74
N SER A 185 -0.42 -16.29 -10.56
CA SER A 185 -0.13 -17.60 -11.19
C SER A 185 0.13 -18.73 -10.19
N ALA A 186 0.57 -18.40 -8.97
CA ALA A 186 0.75 -19.34 -7.87
C ALA A 186 -0.57 -19.68 -7.12
N LEU A 187 -1.66 -18.96 -7.39
CA LEU A 187 -2.94 -19.16 -6.71
C LEU A 187 -3.73 -20.30 -7.34
N THR A 188 -4.43 -21.05 -6.50
CA THR A 188 -5.43 -22.01 -6.93
C THR A 188 -6.78 -21.32 -7.07
N VAL A 189 -7.39 -21.41 -8.25
CA VAL A 189 -8.68 -20.78 -8.55
C VAL A 189 -9.76 -21.84 -8.78
N LYS A 190 -10.95 -21.64 -8.22
CA LYS A 190 -12.13 -22.49 -8.37
C LYS A 190 -13.34 -21.64 -8.75
N GLY A 191 -14.25 -22.20 -9.55
CA GLY A 191 -15.50 -21.50 -9.92
C GLY A 191 -15.33 -20.43 -11.00
N GLY A 192 -14.18 -20.33 -11.65
CA GLY A 192 -13.96 -19.36 -12.74
C GLY A 192 -12.49 -19.11 -13.05
N ALA A 193 -12.22 -18.00 -13.74
CA ALA A 193 -10.88 -17.45 -13.91
C ALA A 193 -10.50 -16.53 -12.73
N LEU A 194 -9.20 -16.32 -12.51
CA LEU A 194 -8.73 -15.37 -11.51
C LEU A 194 -9.30 -13.97 -11.84
N PRO A 195 -9.97 -13.29 -10.89
CA PRO A 195 -10.47 -11.94 -11.14
C PRO A 195 -9.33 -10.96 -11.44
N SER A 196 -9.55 -10.08 -12.42
CA SER A 196 -8.68 -8.93 -12.63
C SER A 196 -9.04 -7.84 -11.62
N LEU A 197 -8.11 -7.49 -10.73
CA LEU A 197 -8.32 -6.43 -9.76
C LEU A 197 -7.99 -5.07 -10.41
N PRO A 198 -8.77 -4.02 -10.14
CA PRO A 198 -8.42 -2.66 -10.53
C PRO A 198 -7.09 -2.21 -9.90
N PRO A 199 -6.38 -1.25 -10.51
CA PRO A 199 -5.23 -0.62 -9.88
C PRO A 199 -5.58 0.01 -8.52
N LEU A 200 -4.61 0.00 -7.60
CA LEU A 200 -4.74 0.57 -6.25
C LEU A 200 -4.66 2.11 -6.21
#